data_AF-A0A3S2UXE4-F1
#
_entry.id   AF-A0A3S2UXE4-F1
#
_cell.length_a   1.000
_cell.length_b   1.000
_cell.length_c   1.000
_cell.angle_alpha   90.00
_cell.angle_beta   90.00
_cell.angle_gamma   90.00
#
_symmetry.space_group_name_H-M   'P 1'
#
loop_
_entity.id
_entity.type
_entity.pdbx_description
1 polymer ?
#
loop_
_entity_poly.entity_id
_entity_poly.type
_entity_poly.pdbx_seq_one_letter_code
_entity_poly.pdbx_strand_id
1 'polypeptide(L)'
;MAQLIKLKDYISRYQQNILLYPSRFVRLKKQKWEGVKSAFDSKDMQIFYENPDLTEYLPEEKESIFLKIRGMMNRKTKDEESLLLFPAIVKEEEEDKEEQLFSFDYKANEYNEPKSLEQLKLQFLNQLFQFQMKWASSTLTEKSTVKKAFYYDDLLKYFLQRFPDTYLVLYKPVFLLKNAPIEVETILVTPTAVWCITVLEAEDSAVFVGSNEKFWVKKYNSKEKKILSPVIALNRTEKIIRGIFDRHDVTLPIQKAILTRNGYIDYPTIPYDLKIIEKRNYDEWFQMMRNNQSPIKAIQLKGAESLLQYCLTTSVRRYDWDSTGDEES
;
A
#
# COMPACT_ATOMS: atom_id res chain seq x y z
N MET A 1 8.54 3.34 0.51
CA MET A 1 7.11 3.59 0.74
C MET A 1 6.36 2.41 0.19
N ALA A 2 5.76 1.59 1.04
CA ALA A 2 4.90 0.48 0.70
C ALA A 2 3.69 0.92 -0.12
N GLN A 3 3.00 -0.05 -0.70
CA GLN A 3 1.91 0.15 -1.64
C GLN A 3 0.56 -0.16 -0.98
N LEU A 4 -0.34 0.81 -0.97
CA LEU A 4 -1.71 0.65 -0.49
C LEU A 4 -2.54 -0.03 -1.58
N ILE A 5 -2.75 -1.34 -1.42
CA ILE A 5 -3.50 -2.13 -2.41
C ILE A 5 -4.99 -2.26 -2.06
N LYS A 6 -5.37 -2.05 -0.79
CA LYS A 6 -6.78 -1.98 -0.37
C LYS A 6 -6.94 -1.09 0.85
N LEU A 7 -7.97 -0.25 0.84
CA LEU A 7 -8.39 0.56 1.99
C LEU A 7 -9.88 0.28 2.27
N LYS A 8 -10.19 -0.28 3.45
CA LYS A 8 -11.58 -0.61 3.83
C LYS A 8 -12.30 -1.41 2.73
N ASP A 9 -13.50 -1.00 2.37
CA ASP A 9 -14.34 -1.50 1.29
C ASP A 9 -14.26 -0.60 0.04
N TYR A 10 -13.27 0.29 -0.09
CA TYR A 10 -13.15 1.16 -1.26
C TYR A 10 -12.62 0.41 -2.49
N ILE A 11 -13.03 0.84 -3.68
CA ILE A 11 -12.49 0.32 -4.95
C ILE A 11 -11.00 0.61 -5.03
N SER A 12 -10.23 -0.36 -5.51
CA SER A 12 -8.80 -0.20 -5.71
C SER A 12 -8.40 -0.63 -7.11
N ARG A 13 -7.50 0.13 -7.74
CA ARG A 13 -6.88 -0.22 -9.03
C ARG A 13 -6.20 -1.58 -9.00
N TYR A 14 -5.61 -1.93 -7.87
CA TYR A 14 -4.98 -3.22 -7.66
C TYR A 14 -5.98 -4.39 -7.72
N GLN A 15 -7.28 -4.15 -7.50
CA GLN A 15 -8.33 -5.17 -7.71
C GLN A 15 -8.60 -5.43 -9.20
N GLN A 16 -8.32 -4.45 -10.08
CA GLN A 16 -8.44 -4.64 -11.53
C GLN A 16 -7.27 -5.46 -12.06
N ASN A 17 -6.04 -5.10 -11.67
CA ASN A 17 -4.85 -5.83 -12.11
C ASN A 17 -3.67 -5.70 -11.14
N ILE A 18 -3.59 -6.62 -10.18
CA ILE A 18 -2.50 -6.70 -9.20
C ILE A 18 -1.14 -7.05 -9.82
N LEU A 19 -1.07 -7.55 -11.05
CA LEU A 19 0.19 -7.86 -11.71
C LEU A 19 0.83 -6.61 -12.35
N LEU A 20 -0.01 -5.65 -12.74
CA LEU A 20 0.38 -4.44 -13.45
C LEU A 20 0.70 -3.26 -12.52
N TYR A 21 -0.19 -2.98 -11.57
CA TYR A 21 -0.08 -1.75 -10.77
C TYR A 21 1.15 -1.69 -9.83
N PRO A 22 1.64 -2.81 -9.25
CA PRO A 22 2.80 -2.74 -8.38
C PRO A 22 4.09 -2.31 -9.07
N SER A 23 4.33 -2.80 -10.28
CA SER A 23 5.51 -2.40 -11.07
C SER A 23 5.38 -0.95 -11.55
N ARG A 24 4.19 -0.54 -12.00
CA ARG A 24 3.90 0.86 -12.36
C ARG A 24 4.16 1.82 -11.21
N PHE A 25 3.72 1.48 -9.99
CA PHE A 25 3.95 2.32 -8.81
C PHE A 25 5.45 2.51 -8.52
N VAL A 26 6.22 1.42 -8.53
CA VAL A 26 7.68 1.46 -8.28
C VAL A 26 8.38 2.34 -9.33
N ARG A 27 8.03 2.15 -10.61
CA ARG A 27 8.57 2.94 -11.74
C ARG A 27 8.24 4.42 -11.59
N LEU A 28 6.96 4.75 -11.43
CA LEU A 28 6.47 6.13 -11.29
C LEU A 28 7.13 6.84 -10.12
N LYS A 29 7.19 6.18 -8.95
CA LYS A 29 7.84 6.75 -7.77
C LYS A 29 9.32 7.05 -8.03
N LYS A 30 10.05 6.12 -8.66
CA LYS A 30 11.48 6.28 -8.96
C LYS A 30 11.71 7.47 -9.90
N GLN A 31 11.02 7.49 -11.03
CA GLN A 31 11.14 8.53 -12.05
C GLN A 31 10.80 9.92 -11.48
N LYS A 32 9.67 10.04 -10.76
CA LYS A 32 9.23 11.32 -10.21
C LYS A 32 10.13 11.80 -9.06
N TRP A 33 10.66 10.89 -8.24
CA TRP A 33 11.65 11.25 -7.22
C TRP A 33 12.98 11.73 -7.83
N GLU A 34 13.47 11.04 -8.86
CA GLU A 34 14.70 11.43 -9.56
C GLU A 34 14.56 12.82 -10.20
N GLY A 35 13.43 13.11 -10.85
CA GLY A 35 13.15 14.44 -11.41
C GLY A 35 13.09 15.54 -10.35
N VAL A 36 12.31 15.34 -9.28
CA VAL A 36 12.18 16.31 -8.18
C VAL A 36 13.52 16.53 -7.46
N LYS A 37 14.29 15.46 -7.25
CA LYS A 37 15.62 15.56 -6.64
C LYS A 37 16.60 16.31 -7.55
N SER A 38 16.61 16.02 -8.85
CA SER A 38 17.48 16.70 -9.81
C SER A 38 17.22 18.20 -9.85
N ALA A 39 15.95 18.62 -9.85
CA ALA A 39 15.60 20.03 -9.84
C ALA A 39 15.94 20.75 -8.53
N PHE A 40 15.82 20.04 -7.41
CA PHE A 40 16.29 20.55 -6.12
C PHE A 40 17.81 20.76 -6.12
N ASP A 41 18.56 19.81 -6.67
CA ASP A 41 20.02 19.88 -6.74
C ASP A 41 20.50 20.97 -7.73
N SER A 42 19.78 21.17 -8.85
CA SER A 42 20.10 22.23 -9.84
C SER A 42 19.58 23.62 -9.47
N LYS A 43 18.74 23.73 -8.42
CA LYS A 43 17.97 24.95 -8.08
C LYS A 43 17.08 25.44 -9.22
N ASP A 44 16.69 24.55 -10.13
CA ASP A 44 15.76 24.88 -11.21
C ASP A 44 14.37 25.06 -10.63
N MET A 45 14.00 26.32 -10.42
CA MET A 45 12.74 26.74 -9.81
C MET A 45 11.51 26.45 -10.68
N GLN A 46 11.66 25.99 -11.93
CA GLN A 46 10.53 25.74 -12.84
C GLN A 46 9.60 24.62 -12.34
N ILE A 47 10.14 23.56 -11.71
CA ILE A 47 9.31 22.50 -11.08
C ILE A 47 8.52 23.05 -9.88
N PHE A 48 8.94 24.19 -9.31
CA PHE A 48 8.28 24.80 -8.16
C PHE A 48 7.09 25.71 -8.52
N TYR A 49 6.95 26.10 -9.80
CA TYR A 49 5.99 27.10 -10.25
C TYR A 49 5.16 26.72 -11.49
N GLU A 50 5.22 25.49 -12.00
CA GLU A 50 4.35 25.10 -13.11
C GLU A 50 2.86 25.10 -12.68
N ASN A 51 2.13 26.08 -13.22
CA ASN A 51 0.68 26.06 -13.31
C ASN A 51 0.23 24.81 -14.08
N PRO A 52 -0.88 24.17 -13.72
CA PRO A 52 -1.38 22.97 -14.40
C PRO A 52 -1.84 23.17 -15.86
N ASP A 53 -1.73 24.38 -16.43
CA ASP A 53 -2.30 24.74 -17.75
C ASP A 53 -1.25 24.95 -18.88
N LEU A 54 0.02 24.60 -18.70
CA LEU A 54 1.02 24.70 -19.78
C LEU A 54 1.75 23.37 -19.97
N THR A 55 1.09 22.43 -20.65
CA THR A 55 1.71 21.22 -21.23
C THR A 55 2.08 21.41 -22.70
N GLU A 56 2.16 22.65 -23.19
CA GLU A 56 2.75 22.97 -24.49
C GLU A 56 4.18 23.48 -24.30
N TYR A 57 5.13 22.90 -25.04
CA TYR A 57 6.59 23.05 -24.95
C TYR A 57 7.35 22.01 -24.10
N LEU A 58 7.17 20.74 -24.44
CA LEU A 58 8.33 19.87 -24.67
C LEU A 58 8.45 19.65 -26.18
N PRO A 59 9.66 19.71 -26.78
CA PRO A 59 9.81 19.45 -28.21
C PRO A 59 9.25 18.06 -28.53
N GLU A 60 8.28 18.02 -29.44
CA GLU A 60 7.86 16.81 -30.13
C GLU A 60 9.06 16.25 -30.89
N GLU A 61 9.85 15.40 -30.26
CA GLU A 61 10.76 14.47 -30.93
C GLU A 61 11.26 13.43 -29.94
N LYS A 62 10.51 12.32 -29.86
CA LYS A 62 11.04 10.95 -29.97
C LYS A 62 9.87 9.99 -30.10
N GLU A 63 9.60 9.68 -31.36
CA GLU A 63 8.88 8.51 -31.81
C GLU A 63 9.16 7.28 -30.92
N SER A 64 8.09 6.59 -30.55
CA SER A 64 8.01 5.13 -30.52
C SER A 64 9.30 4.38 -30.19
N ILE A 65 9.68 4.41 -28.91
CA ILE A 65 10.61 3.43 -28.32
C ILE A 65 9.81 2.23 -27.75
N PHE A 66 8.61 1.99 -28.30
CA PHE A 66 7.80 0.82 -28.00
C PHE A 66 8.41 -0.42 -28.69
N LEU A 67 8.88 -1.35 -27.87
CA LEU A 67 8.87 -2.79 -28.14
C LEU A 67 9.55 -3.28 -29.45
N LYS A 68 10.82 -2.94 -29.65
CA LYS A 68 11.72 -3.73 -30.51
C LYS A 68 12.92 -4.28 -29.75
N ILE A 69 12.69 -5.36 -28.99
CA ILE A 69 13.76 -6.33 -28.69
C ILE A 69 13.26 -7.71 -29.14
N ARG A 70 13.42 -7.95 -30.44
CA ARG A 70 13.41 -9.29 -31.04
C ARG A 70 14.85 -9.64 -31.38
N GLY A 71 15.37 -10.67 -30.71
CA GLY A 71 16.45 -11.51 -31.21
C GLY A 71 17.88 -11.04 -30.97
N MET A 72 18.61 -11.86 -30.19
CA MET A 72 20.06 -12.04 -30.17
C MET A 72 20.90 -10.95 -29.44
N MET A 73 21.40 -11.26 -28.24
CA MET A 73 22.71 -11.91 -28.07
C MET A 73 23.12 -11.86 -26.59
N ASN A 74 23.63 -12.99 -26.11
CA ASN A 74 24.15 -13.24 -24.77
C ASN A 74 25.13 -12.17 -24.24
N ARG A 75 24.83 -11.61 -23.06
CA ARG A 75 25.83 -11.43 -21.99
C ARG A 75 25.15 -11.31 -20.63
N LYS A 76 25.62 -12.16 -19.71
CA LYS A 76 25.08 -12.38 -18.36
C LYS A 76 25.25 -11.15 -17.47
N THR A 77 24.14 -10.67 -16.91
CA THR A 77 24.07 -10.04 -15.58
C THR A 77 22.77 -10.51 -14.92
N LYS A 78 22.92 -11.17 -13.76
CA LYS A 78 21.90 -12.05 -13.15
C LYS A 78 20.83 -11.32 -12.31
N ASP A 79 20.80 -9.99 -12.34
CA ASP A 79 20.00 -9.21 -11.39
C ASP A 79 18.77 -8.52 -12.02
N GLU A 80 18.55 -8.62 -13.33
CA GLU A 80 17.42 -7.97 -14.02
C GLU A 80 16.32 -8.95 -14.50
N GLU A 81 16.54 -10.26 -14.41
CA GLU A 81 15.61 -11.28 -14.95
C GLU A 81 14.29 -11.43 -14.17
N SER A 82 14.15 -10.86 -12.96
CA SER A 82 12.92 -11.02 -12.17
C SER A 82 11.77 -10.06 -12.54
N LEU A 83 11.98 -9.10 -13.45
CA LEU A 83 10.98 -8.08 -13.80
C LEU A 83 10.18 -8.35 -15.09
N LEU A 84 10.49 -9.42 -15.83
CA LEU A 84 9.99 -9.63 -17.20
C LEU A 84 8.85 -10.67 -17.37
N LEU A 85 8.21 -11.14 -16.30
CA LEU A 85 7.06 -12.05 -16.43
C LEU A 85 5.74 -11.31 -16.33
N PHE A 86 5.24 -10.60 -17.36
CA PHE A 86 3.79 -10.41 -17.55
C PHE A 86 3.46 -10.22 -19.05
N PRO A 87 2.55 -11.03 -19.65
CA PRO A 87 2.13 -10.85 -21.03
C PRO A 87 1.34 -9.55 -21.18
N ALA A 88 1.76 -8.71 -22.12
CA ALA A 88 1.07 -7.51 -22.56
C ALA A 88 -0.20 -7.89 -23.34
N ILE A 89 -1.34 -7.90 -22.66
CA ILE A 89 -2.65 -7.84 -23.30
C ILE A 89 -3.54 -6.92 -22.45
N VAL A 90 -3.25 -5.63 -22.51
CA VAL A 90 -4.18 -4.56 -22.14
C VAL A 90 -4.27 -3.67 -23.38
N LYS A 91 -5.49 -3.26 -23.77
CA LYS A 91 -5.71 -2.42 -24.94
C LYS A 91 -4.96 -1.10 -24.74
N GLU A 92 -4.03 -0.78 -25.64
CA GLU A 92 -3.13 0.39 -25.56
C GLU A 92 -3.90 1.70 -25.31
N GLU A 93 -5.08 1.88 -25.92
CA GLU A 93 -5.92 3.07 -25.76
C GLU A 93 -6.49 3.29 -24.33
N GLU A 94 -6.73 2.23 -23.58
CA GLU A 94 -7.19 2.35 -22.18
C GLU A 94 -6.02 2.69 -21.25
N GLU A 95 -4.81 2.20 -21.55
CA GLU A 95 -3.62 2.53 -20.76
C GLU A 95 -3.28 4.02 -20.86
N ASP A 96 -3.32 4.62 -22.06
CA ASP A 96 -2.97 6.03 -22.26
C ASP A 96 -3.90 6.99 -21.49
N LYS A 97 -5.21 6.72 -21.50
CA LYS A 97 -6.21 7.51 -20.76
C LYS A 97 -6.05 7.35 -19.24
N GLU A 98 -5.65 6.18 -18.77
CA GLU A 98 -5.36 5.95 -17.35
C GLU A 98 -4.13 6.71 -16.88
N GLU A 99 -3.05 6.70 -17.67
CA GLU A 99 -1.81 7.39 -17.32
C GLU A 99 -2.02 8.90 -17.21
N GLN A 100 -2.85 9.50 -18.07
CA GLN A 100 -3.22 10.91 -18.00
C GLN A 100 -4.10 11.23 -16.78
N LEU A 101 -5.19 10.49 -16.55
CA LEU A 101 -6.15 10.80 -15.47
C LEU A 101 -5.56 10.55 -14.07
N PHE A 102 -4.56 9.69 -13.98
CA PHE A 102 -3.88 9.33 -12.73
C PHE A 102 -2.38 9.60 -12.83
N SER A 103 -2.01 10.71 -13.47
CA SER A 103 -0.66 11.25 -13.39
C SER A 103 -0.34 11.63 -11.94
N PHE A 104 0.91 11.37 -11.54
CA PHE A 104 1.46 11.94 -10.33
C PHE A 104 2.30 13.14 -10.70
N ASP A 105 1.81 14.33 -10.38
CA ASP A 105 2.55 15.56 -10.58
C ASP A 105 2.88 16.17 -9.23
N TYR A 106 4.16 16.45 -9.04
CA TYR A 106 4.65 17.00 -7.78
C TYR A 106 4.23 18.45 -7.70
N LYS A 107 3.38 18.77 -6.71
CA LYS A 107 2.84 20.09 -6.48
C LYS A 107 3.69 20.81 -5.46
N ALA A 108 4.71 21.50 -5.92
CA ALA A 108 5.59 22.26 -5.06
C ALA A 108 4.88 23.36 -4.27
N ASN A 109 3.86 24.00 -4.86
CA ASN A 109 3.07 25.07 -4.26
C ASN A 109 2.20 24.66 -3.06
N GLU A 110 1.97 23.36 -2.83
CA GLU A 110 1.26 22.88 -1.64
C GLU A 110 2.11 22.98 -0.35
N TYR A 111 3.42 23.23 -0.48
CA TYR A 111 4.36 23.31 0.63
C TYR A 111 5.27 24.52 0.53
N ASN A 112 5.92 24.87 1.65
CA ASN A 112 7.04 25.80 1.64
C ASN A 112 8.23 25.19 0.90
N GLU A 113 9.06 26.03 0.31
CA GLU A 113 10.31 25.62 -0.33
C GLU A 113 11.15 24.75 0.63
N PRO A 114 11.53 23.53 0.22
CA PRO A 114 12.30 22.63 1.06
C PRO A 114 13.70 23.20 1.27
N LYS A 115 14.14 23.31 2.53
CA LYS A 115 15.48 23.81 2.87
C LYS A 115 16.54 22.71 2.92
N SER A 116 16.11 21.45 2.85
CA SER A 116 16.97 20.28 2.89
C SER A 116 16.39 19.13 2.07
N LEU A 117 17.25 18.20 1.66
CA LEU A 117 16.84 16.98 0.96
C LEU A 117 15.88 16.12 1.81
N GLU A 118 16.01 16.15 3.12
CA GLU A 118 15.09 15.45 4.02
C GLU A 118 13.69 16.06 4.00
N GLN A 119 13.60 17.40 3.99
CA GLN A 119 12.32 18.10 3.86
C GLN A 119 11.67 17.82 2.51
N LEU A 120 12.44 17.88 1.42
CA LEU A 120 11.97 17.52 0.08
C LEU A 120 11.43 16.09 0.04
N LYS A 121 12.16 15.14 0.64
CA LYS A 121 11.74 13.74 0.74
C LYS A 121 10.42 13.60 1.51
N LEU A 122 10.27 14.32 2.61
CA LEU A 122 9.03 14.30 3.39
C LEU A 122 7.85 14.85 2.57
N GLN A 123 8.03 15.99 1.89
CA GLN A 123 7.02 16.59 1.02
C GLN A 123 6.60 15.63 -0.10
N PHE A 124 7.59 15.04 -0.80
CA PHE A 124 7.34 14.03 -1.82
C PHE A 124 6.56 12.82 -1.29
N LEU A 125 6.95 12.27 -0.14
CA LEU A 125 6.26 11.12 0.46
C LEU A 125 4.83 11.45 0.90
N ASN A 126 4.57 12.70 1.31
CA ASN A 126 3.23 13.15 1.67
C ASN A 126 2.34 13.30 0.44
N GLN A 127 2.86 13.80 -0.67
CA GLN A 127 2.11 13.87 -1.92
C GLN A 127 1.90 12.48 -2.53
N LEU A 128 2.92 11.62 -2.49
CA LEU A 128 2.81 10.24 -2.93
C LEU A 128 1.79 9.45 -2.10
N PHE A 129 1.65 9.77 -0.81
CA PHE A 129 0.57 9.24 0.02
C PHE A 129 -0.81 9.62 -0.50
N GLN A 130 -1.04 10.90 -0.83
CA GLN A 130 -2.30 11.36 -1.44
C GLN A 130 -2.58 10.64 -2.76
N PHE A 131 -1.54 10.42 -3.57
CA PHE A 131 -1.65 9.68 -4.81
C PHE A 131 -2.08 8.22 -4.60
N GLN A 132 -1.45 7.52 -3.65
CA GLN A 132 -1.84 6.16 -3.30
C GLN A 132 -3.29 6.08 -2.80
N MET A 133 -3.75 7.09 -2.05
CA MET A 133 -5.15 7.18 -1.63
C MET A 133 -6.10 7.25 -2.83
N LYS A 134 -5.74 7.98 -3.90
CA LYS A 134 -6.51 7.98 -5.16
C LYS A 134 -6.51 6.59 -5.79
N TRP A 135 -5.36 5.92 -5.89
CA TRP A 135 -5.28 4.56 -6.47
C TRP A 135 -6.08 3.52 -5.69
N ALA A 136 -6.14 3.66 -4.37
CA ALA A 136 -6.90 2.79 -3.47
C ALA A 136 -8.36 3.22 -3.26
N SER A 137 -8.88 4.16 -4.06
CA SER A 137 -10.27 4.62 -3.98
C SER A 137 -10.93 4.98 -5.31
N SER A 138 -10.24 4.82 -6.43
CA SER A 138 -10.72 5.31 -7.73
C SER A 138 -10.12 4.53 -8.89
N THR A 139 -10.98 4.14 -9.83
CA THR A 139 -10.62 3.58 -11.15
C THR A 139 -11.06 4.56 -12.24
N LEU A 140 -10.91 4.19 -13.52
CA LEU A 140 -11.47 4.96 -14.64
C LEU A 140 -12.99 5.14 -14.53
N THR A 141 -13.68 4.04 -14.23
CA THR A 141 -15.15 3.95 -14.31
C THR A 141 -15.82 4.18 -12.96
N GLU A 142 -15.11 4.02 -11.86
CA GLU A 142 -15.68 4.04 -10.52
C GLU A 142 -14.88 4.90 -9.53
N LYS A 143 -15.57 5.34 -8.48
CA LYS A 143 -14.97 6.09 -7.37
C LYS A 143 -15.68 5.77 -6.06
N SER A 144 -14.90 5.58 -5.01
CA SER A 144 -15.39 5.48 -3.63
C SER A 144 -15.24 6.81 -2.90
N THR A 145 -16.22 7.14 -2.07
CA THR A 145 -16.15 8.33 -1.20
C THR A 145 -15.29 8.03 0.03
N VAL A 146 -14.02 8.45 -0.02
CA VAL A 146 -13.05 8.25 1.06
C VAL A 146 -13.36 9.14 2.26
N LYS A 147 -13.44 8.55 3.46
CA LYS A 147 -13.58 9.31 4.71
C LYS A 147 -12.33 10.16 4.95
N LYS A 148 -12.53 11.45 5.23
CA LYS A 148 -11.44 12.42 5.50
C LYS A 148 -10.45 11.95 6.58
N ALA A 149 -10.93 11.20 7.57
CA ALA A 149 -10.10 10.67 8.66
C ALA A 149 -8.87 9.87 8.18
N PHE A 150 -8.96 9.13 7.05
CA PHE A 150 -7.83 8.34 6.56
C PHE A 150 -6.67 9.17 6.03
N TYR A 151 -6.90 10.40 5.57
CA TYR A 151 -5.82 11.29 5.12
C TYR A 151 -4.94 11.80 6.27
N TYR A 152 -5.48 11.77 7.49
CA TYR A 152 -4.80 12.19 8.71
C TYR A 152 -4.47 11.01 9.63
N ASP A 153 -4.66 9.77 9.17
CA ASP A 153 -4.38 8.57 9.95
C ASP A 153 -2.87 8.29 9.98
N ASP A 154 -2.26 8.50 11.15
CA ASP A 154 -0.82 8.30 11.37
C ASP A 154 -0.38 6.84 11.26
N LEU A 155 -1.27 5.87 11.55
CA LEU A 155 -0.97 4.46 11.40
C LEU A 155 -0.90 4.06 9.94
N LEU A 156 -1.83 4.57 9.13
CA LEU A 156 -1.81 4.34 7.69
C LEU A 156 -0.55 4.95 7.06
N LYS A 157 -0.21 6.20 7.40
CA LYS A 157 1.04 6.84 6.95
C LYS A 157 2.26 6.07 7.40
N TYR A 158 2.26 5.56 8.64
CA TYR A 158 3.33 4.74 9.18
C TYR A 158 3.56 3.48 8.32
N PHE A 159 2.51 2.69 8.05
CA PHE A 159 2.63 1.47 7.23
C PHE A 159 3.07 1.75 5.79
N LEU A 160 2.68 2.89 5.23
CA LEU A 160 3.06 3.23 3.86
C LEU A 160 4.46 3.83 3.80
N GLN A 161 4.73 4.92 4.52
CA GLN A 161 5.97 5.68 4.36
C GLN A 161 7.21 4.97 4.93
N ARG A 162 7.06 4.15 5.97
CA ARG A 162 8.20 3.58 6.71
C ARG A 162 8.70 2.25 6.15
N PHE A 163 7.89 1.54 5.36
CA PHE A 163 8.25 0.23 4.81
C PHE A 163 8.65 0.30 3.32
N PRO A 164 9.36 -0.73 2.81
CA PRO A 164 9.77 -0.82 1.40
C PRO A 164 8.56 -0.81 0.46
N ASP A 165 8.77 -0.32 -0.76
CA ASP A 165 7.79 -0.36 -1.85
C ASP A 165 7.51 -1.76 -2.41
N THR A 166 8.23 -2.78 -1.95
CA THR A 166 7.92 -4.18 -2.24
C THR A 166 6.80 -4.72 -1.35
N TYR A 167 6.36 -3.97 -0.33
CA TYR A 167 5.33 -4.40 0.61
C TYR A 167 3.96 -3.93 0.11
N LEU A 168 2.96 -4.83 0.18
CA LEU A 168 1.58 -4.53 -0.20
C LEU A 168 0.71 -4.47 1.05
N VAL A 169 -0.01 -3.38 1.23
CA VAL A 169 -0.80 -3.06 2.42
C VAL A 169 -2.28 -3.14 2.10
N LEU A 170 -3.01 -3.98 2.84
CA LEU A 170 -4.46 -3.89 2.96
C LEU A 170 -4.78 -3.29 4.33
N TYR A 171 -5.23 -2.03 4.34
CA TYR A 171 -5.51 -1.32 5.59
C TYR A 171 -6.98 -1.48 5.99
N LYS A 172 -7.18 -2.26 7.08
CA LYS A 172 -8.50 -2.64 7.63
C LYS A 172 -9.49 -3.09 6.54
N PRO A 173 -9.13 -4.05 5.66
CA PRO A 173 -10.00 -4.43 4.56
C PRO A 173 -11.29 -5.08 5.09
N VAL A 174 -12.34 -5.03 4.26
CA VAL A 174 -13.60 -5.71 4.54
C VAL A 174 -13.70 -6.89 3.59
N PHE A 175 -13.78 -8.11 4.12
CA PHE A 175 -13.99 -9.32 3.33
C PHE A 175 -15.47 -9.70 3.28
N LEU A 176 -15.91 -10.23 2.14
CA LEU A 176 -17.24 -10.79 1.98
C LEU A 176 -17.18 -12.31 2.13
N LEU A 177 -17.66 -12.83 3.27
CA LEU A 177 -17.65 -14.26 3.58
C LEU A 177 -19.07 -14.76 3.76
N LYS A 178 -19.52 -15.68 2.91
CA LYS A 178 -20.90 -16.19 2.91
C LYS A 178 -21.94 -15.04 2.94
N ASN A 179 -21.69 -14.00 2.14
CA ASN A 179 -22.51 -12.77 2.05
C ASN A 179 -22.51 -11.88 3.31
N ALA A 180 -21.68 -12.16 4.32
CA ALA A 180 -21.50 -11.28 5.46
C ALA A 180 -20.23 -10.44 5.29
N PRO A 181 -20.31 -9.10 5.36
CA PRO A 181 -19.14 -8.24 5.39
C PRO A 181 -18.46 -8.34 6.75
N ILE A 182 -17.16 -8.66 6.75
CA ILE A 182 -16.35 -8.78 7.96
C ILE A 182 -15.13 -7.88 7.82
N GLU A 183 -15.06 -6.85 8.66
CA GLU A 183 -13.85 -6.05 8.82
C GLU A 183 -12.77 -6.86 9.55
N VAL A 184 -11.56 -6.87 8.99
CA VAL A 184 -10.41 -7.55 9.56
C VAL A 184 -9.27 -6.58 9.87
N GLU A 185 -8.23 -7.11 10.51
CA GLU A 185 -7.04 -6.38 10.92
C GLU A 185 -6.20 -5.92 9.72
N THR A 186 -5.20 -5.08 9.95
CA THR A 186 -4.29 -4.64 8.88
C THR A 186 -3.48 -5.81 8.38
N ILE A 187 -3.43 -5.99 7.06
CA ILE A 187 -2.68 -7.07 6.42
C ILE A 187 -1.51 -6.47 5.65
N LEU A 188 -0.32 -6.97 5.92
CA LEU A 188 0.90 -6.60 5.23
C LEU A 188 1.46 -7.82 4.49
N VAL A 189 1.39 -7.79 3.17
CA VAL A 189 1.92 -8.85 2.31
C VAL A 189 3.36 -8.49 1.94
N THR A 190 4.32 -9.21 2.51
CA THR A 190 5.75 -9.05 2.23
C THR A 190 6.23 -10.13 1.24
N PRO A 191 7.46 -10.02 0.70
CA PRO A 191 8.03 -11.06 -0.15
C PRO A 191 8.26 -12.43 0.53
N THR A 192 8.10 -12.51 1.86
CA THR A 192 8.41 -13.71 2.65
C THR A 192 7.21 -14.24 3.42
N ALA A 193 6.25 -13.40 3.79
CA ALA A 193 5.10 -13.79 4.59
C ALA A 193 3.94 -12.79 4.45
N VAL A 194 2.75 -13.21 4.87
CA VAL A 194 1.63 -12.30 5.15
C VAL A 194 1.52 -12.06 6.63
N TRP A 195 1.55 -10.80 7.03
CA TRP A 195 1.44 -10.38 8.42
C TRP A 195 0.05 -9.84 8.69
N CYS A 196 -0.64 -10.45 9.65
CA CYS A 196 -1.86 -9.92 10.25
C CYS A 196 -1.44 -9.09 11.47
N ILE A 197 -1.63 -7.78 11.41
CA ILE A 197 -1.13 -6.86 12.42
C ILE A 197 -2.29 -6.12 13.07
N THR A 198 -2.40 -6.27 14.39
CA THR A 198 -3.23 -5.42 15.24
C THR A 198 -2.33 -4.45 15.99
N VAL A 199 -2.67 -3.17 15.93
CA VAL A 199 -1.91 -2.12 16.62
C VAL A 199 -2.61 -1.74 17.92
N LEU A 200 -1.88 -1.81 19.03
CA LEU A 200 -2.29 -1.30 20.33
C LEU A 200 -1.51 -0.03 20.64
N GLU A 201 -2.12 1.12 20.37
CA GLU A 201 -1.55 2.41 20.72
C GLU A 201 -2.44 3.15 21.69
N ALA A 202 -1.79 3.73 22.69
CA ALA A 202 -2.43 4.44 23.78
C ALA A 202 -1.49 5.55 24.27
N GLU A 203 -1.56 5.89 25.55
CA GLU A 203 -0.63 6.81 26.19
C GLU A 203 0.78 6.21 26.21
N ASP A 204 1.82 7.06 26.19
CA ASP A 204 3.20 6.60 26.19
C ASP A 204 3.52 5.79 27.46
N SER A 205 4.21 4.66 27.27
CA SER A 205 4.58 3.71 28.31
C SER A 205 3.39 3.03 29.02
N ALA A 206 2.20 3.01 28.41
CA ALA A 206 1.09 2.18 28.88
C ALA A 206 1.46 0.68 28.83
N VAL A 207 1.02 -0.08 29.84
CA VAL A 207 1.26 -1.53 29.93
C VAL A 207 -0.02 -2.29 29.66
N PHE A 208 0.01 -3.22 28.71
CA PHE A 208 -1.08 -4.12 28.39
C PHE A 208 -0.81 -5.49 29.02
N VAL A 209 -1.61 -5.87 30.00
CA VAL A 209 -1.55 -7.21 30.61
C VAL A 209 -2.41 -8.15 29.79
N GLY A 210 -1.73 -9.02 29.05
CA GLY A 210 -2.31 -10.06 28.22
C GLY A 210 -2.66 -11.30 29.00
N SER A 211 -3.76 -11.94 28.61
CA SER A 211 -4.21 -13.23 29.14
C SER A 211 -4.89 -14.04 28.04
N ASN A 212 -5.11 -15.32 28.31
CA ASN A 212 -5.93 -16.21 27.48
C ASN A 212 -7.44 -15.92 27.60
N GLU A 213 -7.82 -14.95 28.43
CA GLU A 213 -9.21 -14.56 28.59
C GLU A 213 -9.68 -13.64 27.48
N LYS A 214 -10.99 -13.39 27.45
CA LYS A 214 -11.62 -12.51 26.46
C LYS A 214 -11.16 -11.05 26.59
N PHE A 215 -10.74 -10.63 27.78
CA PHE A 215 -10.38 -9.25 28.06
C PHE A 215 -8.95 -9.14 28.58
N TRP A 216 -8.25 -8.13 28.10
CA TRP A 216 -6.95 -7.69 28.61
C TRP A 216 -7.14 -6.46 29.48
N VAL A 217 -6.14 -6.17 30.31
CA VAL A 217 -6.13 -4.97 31.16
C VAL A 217 -5.05 -4.02 30.69
N LYS A 218 -5.45 -2.82 30.29
CA LYS A 218 -4.53 -1.71 30.04
C LYS A 218 -4.31 -0.95 31.34
N LYS A 219 -3.06 -0.76 31.73
CA LYS A 219 -2.65 0.01 32.91
C LYS A 219 -1.88 1.27 32.49
N TYR A 220 -2.28 2.41 33.02
CA TYR A 220 -1.57 3.69 32.85
C TYR A 220 -1.80 4.59 34.06
N ASN A 221 -0.73 5.14 34.66
CA ASN A 221 -0.78 5.99 35.86
C ASN A 221 -1.74 5.48 36.94
N SER A 222 -1.61 4.20 37.30
CA SER A 222 -2.44 3.49 38.29
C SER A 222 -3.93 3.35 37.95
N LYS A 223 -4.36 3.74 36.75
CA LYS A 223 -5.70 3.46 36.23
C LYS A 223 -5.70 2.19 35.42
N GLU A 224 -6.70 1.35 35.63
CA GLU A 224 -6.91 0.13 34.87
C GLU A 224 -8.15 0.28 33.98
N LYS A 225 -8.02 -0.14 32.72
CA LYS A 225 -9.12 -0.19 31.76
C LYS A 225 -9.14 -1.56 31.10
N LYS A 226 -10.29 -2.24 31.15
CA LYS A 226 -10.51 -3.48 30.41
C LYS A 226 -10.66 -3.19 28.92
N ILE A 227 -9.96 -3.96 28.10
CA ILE A 227 -10.05 -3.93 26.63
C ILE A 227 -10.31 -5.34 26.12
N LEU A 228 -10.93 -5.47 24.96
CA LEU A 228 -11.08 -6.79 24.32
C LEU A 228 -9.70 -7.31 23.89
N SER A 229 -9.45 -8.60 24.07
CA SER A 229 -8.20 -9.22 23.63
C SER A 229 -8.01 -9.05 22.11
N PRO A 230 -6.90 -8.45 21.64
CA PRO A 230 -6.61 -8.29 20.21
C PRO A 230 -6.38 -9.64 19.51
N VAL A 231 -6.03 -10.68 20.28
CA VAL A 231 -5.81 -12.04 19.77
C VAL A 231 -7.09 -12.59 19.12
N ILE A 232 -8.27 -12.19 19.59
CA ILE A 232 -9.55 -12.62 19.02
C ILE A 232 -9.69 -12.14 17.56
N ALA A 233 -9.43 -10.86 17.32
CA ALA A 233 -9.52 -10.28 15.99
C ALA A 233 -8.41 -10.79 15.06
N LEU A 234 -7.19 -11.00 15.59
CA LEU A 234 -6.08 -11.60 14.86
C LEU A 234 -6.37 -13.04 14.44
N ASN A 235 -6.86 -13.89 15.35
CA ASN A 235 -7.20 -15.28 15.05
C ASN A 235 -8.32 -15.37 14.02
N ARG A 236 -9.32 -14.47 14.09
CA ARG A 236 -10.37 -14.39 13.06
C ARG A 236 -9.77 -14.03 11.70
N THR A 237 -8.92 -13.00 11.66
CA THR A 237 -8.27 -12.52 10.43
C THR A 237 -7.39 -13.60 9.81
N GLU A 238 -6.57 -14.26 10.61
CA GLU A 238 -5.68 -15.34 10.19
C GLU A 238 -6.46 -16.53 9.63
N LYS A 239 -7.55 -16.96 10.30
CA LYS A 239 -8.38 -18.07 9.83
C LYS A 239 -9.03 -17.78 8.48
N ILE A 240 -9.46 -16.53 8.28
CA ILE A 240 -10.04 -16.07 7.01
C ILE A 240 -8.97 -16.13 5.90
N ILE A 241 -7.80 -15.55 6.14
CA ILE A 241 -6.70 -15.52 5.17
C ILE A 241 -6.23 -16.92 4.83
N ARG A 242 -6.05 -17.78 5.84
CA ARG A 242 -5.68 -19.19 5.65
C ARG A 242 -6.70 -19.90 4.77
N GLY A 243 -7.98 -19.76 5.07
CA GLY A 243 -9.04 -20.35 4.25
C GLY A 243 -9.13 -19.79 2.82
N ILE A 244 -8.64 -18.58 2.55
CA ILE A 244 -8.50 -18.03 1.18
C ILE A 244 -7.27 -18.64 0.51
N PHE A 245 -6.14 -18.69 1.20
CA PHE A 245 -4.89 -19.21 0.67
C PHE A 245 -4.97 -20.71 0.33
N ASP A 246 -5.63 -21.50 1.18
CA ASP A 246 -5.85 -22.93 0.94
C ASP A 246 -6.69 -23.16 -0.33
N ARG A 247 -7.67 -22.28 -0.61
CA ARG A 247 -8.52 -22.36 -1.81
C ARG A 247 -7.81 -21.97 -3.10
N HIS A 248 -6.83 -21.07 -3.01
CA HIS A 248 -6.08 -20.57 -4.16
C HIS A 248 -4.69 -21.19 -4.30
N ASP A 249 -4.37 -22.23 -3.50
CA ASP A 249 -3.07 -22.90 -3.46
C ASP A 249 -1.91 -21.91 -3.30
N VAL A 250 -2.00 -21.08 -2.26
CA VAL A 250 -0.98 -20.08 -1.90
C VAL A 250 -0.21 -20.59 -0.67
N THR A 251 1.08 -20.84 -0.85
CA THR A 251 1.96 -21.41 0.19
C THR A 251 2.67 -20.36 1.06
N LEU A 252 2.28 -19.09 0.93
CA LEU A 252 2.90 -17.99 1.67
C LEU A 252 2.55 -18.07 3.17
N PRO A 253 3.53 -18.06 4.09
CA PRO A 253 3.27 -18.25 5.50
C PRO A 253 2.52 -17.05 6.09
N ILE A 254 1.58 -17.33 7.00
CA ILE A 254 0.77 -16.32 7.68
C ILE A 254 1.32 -16.13 9.10
N GLN A 255 1.66 -14.89 9.45
CA GLN A 255 2.17 -14.52 10.77
C GLN A 255 1.20 -13.55 11.45
N LYS A 256 0.93 -13.76 12.73
CA LYS A 256 0.13 -12.84 13.55
C LYS A 256 1.07 -11.99 14.39
N ALA A 257 0.80 -10.70 14.46
CA ALA A 257 1.55 -9.80 15.31
C ALA A 257 0.66 -8.79 16.03
N ILE A 258 0.97 -8.57 17.31
CA ILE A 258 0.48 -7.42 18.06
C ILE A 258 1.61 -6.40 18.10
N LEU A 259 1.33 -5.20 17.62
CA LEU A 259 2.29 -4.11 17.53
C LEU A 259 1.91 -2.99 18.49
N THR A 260 2.84 -2.55 19.32
CA THR A 260 2.77 -1.29 20.04
C THR A 260 4.09 -0.53 19.90
N ARG A 261 4.02 0.73 19.46
CA ARG A 261 5.21 1.58 19.26
C ARG A 261 5.65 2.29 20.54
N ASN A 262 4.72 2.52 21.47
CA ASN A 262 4.94 3.34 22.65
C ASN A 262 4.64 2.62 23.98
N GLY A 263 3.98 1.46 23.95
CA GLY A 263 3.61 0.69 25.12
C GLY A 263 4.48 -0.55 25.36
N TYR A 264 4.14 -1.25 26.45
CA TYR A 264 4.67 -2.55 26.80
C TYR A 264 3.55 -3.58 26.88
N ILE A 265 3.84 -4.83 26.57
CA ILE A 265 2.89 -5.94 26.64
C ILE A 265 3.46 -6.99 27.58
N ASP A 266 2.79 -7.19 28.71
CA ASP A 266 3.08 -8.28 29.64
C ASP A 266 2.11 -9.42 29.37
N TYR A 267 2.57 -10.44 28.65
CA TYR A 267 1.78 -11.63 28.36
C TYR A 267 2.61 -12.88 28.66
N PRO A 268 2.49 -13.48 29.86
CA PRO A 268 3.33 -14.62 30.25
C PRO A 268 3.11 -15.90 29.43
N THR A 269 1.93 -16.05 28.81
CA THR A 269 1.50 -17.26 28.11
C THR A 269 1.27 -17.00 26.62
N ILE A 270 2.28 -16.43 25.95
CA ILE A 270 2.21 -16.09 24.52
C ILE A 270 2.04 -17.38 23.68
N PRO A 271 1.02 -17.47 22.81
CA PRO A 271 0.91 -18.55 21.83
C PRO A 271 2.09 -18.57 20.85
N TYR A 272 2.55 -19.76 20.44
CA TYR A 272 3.70 -19.91 19.54
C TYR A 272 3.55 -19.19 18.19
N ASP A 273 2.33 -19.08 17.68
CA ASP A 273 2.02 -18.46 16.39
C ASP A 273 1.75 -16.94 16.48
N LEU A 274 1.98 -16.34 17.64
CA LEU A 274 1.76 -14.92 17.92
C LEU A 274 3.08 -14.21 18.23
N LYS A 275 3.41 -13.20 17.44
CA LYS A 275 4.56 -12.32 17.71
C LYS A 275 4.10 -11.07 18.46
N ILE A 276 4.80 -10.75 19.55
CA ILE A 276 4.59 -9.51 20.29
C ILE A 276 5.72 -8.54 19.93
N ILE A 277 5.34 -7.39 19.37
CA ILE A 277 6.23 -6.30 19.03
C ILE A 277 5.86 -5.14 19.94
N GLU A 278 6.71 -4.86 20.91
CA GLU A 278 6.55 -3.81 21.91
C GLU A 278 7.72 -2.84 21.88
N LYS A 279 7.65 -1.76 22.66
CA LYS A 279 8.69 -0.72 22.71
C LYS A 279 10.11 -1.26 22.87
N ARG A 280 10.31 -2.40 23.55
CA ARG A 280 11.63 -3.02 23.78
C ARG A 280 12.27 -3.64 22.53
N ASN A 281 11.48 -4.30 21.69
CA ASN A 281 11.96 -5.02 20.50
C ASN A 281 11.48 -4.41 19.18
N TYR A 282 10.75 -3.29 19.25
CA TYR A 282 10.20 -2.60 18.11
C TYR A 282 11.28 -2.19 17.11
N ASP A 283 12.37 -1.58 17.57
CA ASP A 283 13.43 -1.10 16.67
C ASP A 283 14.10 -2.24 15.90
N GLU A 284 14.35 -3.37 16.56
CA GLU A 284 14.90 -4.57 15.93
C GLU A 284 13.96 -5.10 14.84
N TRP A 285 12.69 -5.32 15.18
CA TRP A 285 11.68 -5.76 14.21
C TRP A 285 11.50 -4.76 13.06
N PHE A 286 11.52 -3.48 13.37
CA PHE A 286 11.36 -2.40 12.41
C PHE A 286 12.52 -2.37 11.40
N GLN A 287 13.76 -2.50 11.85
CA GLN A 287 14.93 -2.58 10.97
C GLN A 287 14.92 -3.86 10.13
N MET A 288 14.57 -5.00 10.73
CA MET A 288 14.40 -6.27 10.01
C MET A 288 13.41 -6.11 8.84
N MET A 289 12.24 -5.50 9.09
CA MET A 289 11.22 -5.29 8.08
C MET A 289 11.64 -4.27 7.00
N ARG A 290 12.45 -3.27 7.34
CA ARG A 290 12.94 -2.28 6.36
C ARG A 290 14.07 -2.80 5.48
N ASN A 291 14.87 -3.71 6.01
CA ASN A 291 16.00 -4.30 5.28
C ASN A 291 15.58 -5.49 4.40
N ASN A 292 14.34 -5.98 4.54
CA ASN A 292 13.77 -7.02 3.68
C ASN A 292 13.36 -6.45 2.31
N GLN A 293 14.34 -6.05 1.51
CA GLN A 293 14.17 -5.45 0.18
C GLN A 293 14.22 -6.50 -0.93
N SER A 294 13.74 -7.71 -0.66
CA SER A 294 13.61 -8.72 -1.71
C SER A 294 12.65 -8.22 -2.79
N PRO A 295 12.92 -8.46 -4.09
CA PRO A 295 12.00 -8.16 -5.17
C PRO A 295 10.61 -8.77 -4.92
N ILE A 296 9.58 -8.14 -5.50
CA ILE A 296 8.21 -8.67 -5.46
C ILE A 296 8.19 -10.04 -6.11
N LYS A 297 7.65 -11.05 -5.41
CA LYS A 297 7.60 -12.44 -5.89
C LYS A 297 6.25 -12.79 -6.48
N ALA A 298 6.21 -13.72 -7.42
CA ALA A 298 4.96 -14.22 -8.00
C ALA A 298 3.98 -14.77 -6.94
N ILE A 299 4.48 -15.53 -5.96
CA ILE A 299 3.66 -16.04 -4.84
C ILE A 299 3.06 -14.92 -3.99
N GLN A 300 3.76 -13.80 -3.86
CA GLN A 300 3.29 -12.61 -3.13
C GLN A 300 2.13 -11.95 -3.88
N LEU A 301 2.27 -11.81 -5.21
CA LEU A 301 1.21 -11.26 -6.07
C LEU A 301 -0.01 -12.18 -6.12
N LYS A 302 0.18 -13.50 -6.27
CA LYS A 302 -0.90 -14.50 -6.20
C LYS A 302 -1.64 -14.44 -4.85
N GLY A 303 -0.89 -14.30 -3.76
CA GLY A 303 -1.45 -14.11 -2.42
C GLY A 303 -2.28 -12.82 -2.33
N ALA A 304 -1.73 -11.69 -2.76
CA ALA A 304 -2.43 -10.41 -2.76
C ALA A 304 -3.69 -10.43 -3.65
N GLU A 305 -3.59 -11.02 -4.85
CA GLU A 305 -4.71 -11.23 -5.77
C GLU A 305 -5.85 -11.99 -5.10
N SER A 306 -5.53 -13.14 -4.50
CA SER A 306 -6.52 -13.98 -3.82
C SER A 306 -7.23 -13.23 -2.70
N LEU A 307 -6.53 -12.37 -1.94
CA LEU A 307 -7.17 -11.55 -0.92
C LEU A 307 -8.11 -10.52 -1.54
N LEU A 308 -7.63 -9.77 -2.53
CA LEU A 308 -8.38 -8.70 -3.19
C LEU A 308 -9.70 -9.20 -3.82
N GLN A 309 -9.73 -10.44 -4.32
CA GLN A 309 -10.94 -11.07 -4.87
C GLN A 309 -12.06 -11.28 -3.84
N TYR A 310 -11.73 -11.51 -2.56
CA TYR A 310 -12.74 -11.65 -1.50
C TYR A 310 -13.08 -10.32 -0.82
N CYS A 311 -12.42 -9.22 -1.17
CA CYS A 311 -12.70 -7.93 -0.57
C CYS A 311 -14.03 -7.35 -1.09
N LEU A 312 -14.87 -6.90 -0.16
CA LEU A 312 -16.03 -6.08 -0.49
C LEU A 312 -15.57 -4.78 -1.16
N THR A 313 -16.36 -4.33 -2.13
CA THR A 313 -16.13 -3.09 -2.85
C THR A 313 -17.42 -2.29 -2.91
N THR A 314 -17.35 -1.06 -2.38
CA THR A 314 -18.43 -0.07 -2.37
C THR A 314 -17.96 1.15 -3.14
N SER A 315 -18.49 1.34 -4.35
CA SER A 315 -18.12 2.42 -5.26
C SER A 315 -19.35 2.94 -6.00
N VAL A 316 -19.21 4.13 -6.60
CA VAL A 316 -20.22 4.72 -7.49
C VAL A 316 -19.59 4.85 -8.88
N ARG A 317 -20.38 4.57 -9.92
CA ARG A 317 -19.95 4.79 -11.32
C ARG A 317 -19.78 6.29 -11.61
N ARG A 318 -18.81 6.60 -12.46
CA ARG A 318 -18.60 7.96 -12.97
C ARG A 318 -19.54 8.17 -14.16
N TYR A 319 -20.49 9.10 -14.02
CA TYR A 319 -21.45 9.43 -15.09
C TYR A 319 -20.78 9.94 -16.38
N ASP A 320 -19.57 10.51 -16.28
CA ASP A 320 -18.85 11.09 -17.44
C ASP A 320 -18.39 10.07 -18.50
N TRP A 321 -18.48 8.76 -18.22
CA TRP A 321 -18.06 7.69 -19.13
C TRP A 321 -19.22 7.00 -19.86
N ASP A 322 -20.47 7.19 -19.43
CA ASP A 322 -21.65 6.57 -20.07
C ASP A 322 -22.16 7.39 -21.28
N SER A 323 -21.67 8.63 -21.50
CA SER A 323 -22.14 9.54 -22.55
C SER A 323 -21.57 9.27 -23.96
N THR A 324 -20.95 8.11 -24.19
CA THR A 324 -20.48 7.71 -25.55
C THR A 324 -21.40 6.69 -26.24
N GLY A 325 -22.59 6.42 -25.70
CA GLY A 325 -23.47 5.35 -26.18
C GLY A 325 -24.80 5.75 -26.83
N ASP A 326 -25.33 6.96 -26.62
CA ASP A 326 -26.68 7.32 -27.07
C ASP A 326 -26.66 8.50 -28.06
N GLU A 327 -26.04 8.30 -29.22
CA GLU A 327 -26.44 8.96 -30.46
C GLU A 327 -27.11 7.92 -31.37
N GLU A 328 -28.37 7.60 -31.09
CA GLU A 328 -29.27 7.01 -32.09
C GLU A 328 -30.75 7.15 -31.64
N SER A 329 -31.39 8.23 -32.09
CA SER A 329 -32.74 8.22 -32.68
C SER A 329 -33.20 9.62 -33.10
#